data_AF-A0A5B6WG48-F1
#
_entry.id   AF-A0A5B6WG48-F1
#
_cell.length_a   1.000
_cell.length_b   1.000
_cell.length_c   1.000
_cell.angle_alpha   90.00
_cell.angle_beta   90.00
_cell.angle_gamma   90.00
#
_symmetry.space_group_name_H-M   'P 1'
#
loop_
_entity.id
_entity.type
_entity.pdbx_description
1 polymer ?
#
loop_
_entity_poly.entity_id
_entity_poly.type
_entity_poly.pdbx_seq_one_letter_code
_entity_poly.pdbx_strand_id
1 'polypeptide(L)'
;MLKGSRDFGMFIDNCKLVDLPLMGKRFTWYGPDKKKSRLDRFLVEEEWLELFDDIQQQGLKRTVSNNIPILLTKGSVDWGPKPFKFFNAWFSNKECPSLSRKEWDEMSGRKGRISGKLRKLKGALRKWNG
;
A
#
# COMPACT_ATOMS: atom_id res chain seq x y z
N MET A 1 -10.43 -36.43 6.16
CA MET A 1 -9.29 -35.52 5.86
C MET A 1 -8.15 -36.34 5.27
N LEU A 2 -7.67 -35.99 4.08
CA LEU A 2 -6.61 -36.74 3.36
C LEU A 2 -5.33 -36.78 4.23
N LYS A 3 -4.62 -37.92 4.24
CA LYS A 3 -3.44 -38.16 5.10
C LYS A 3 -2.38 -37.04 5.00
N GLY A 4 -2.07 -36.60 3.77
CA GLY A 4 -1.11 -35.50 3.55
C GLY A 4 -1.51 -34.15 4.14
N SER A 5 -2.81 -33.90 4.37
CA SER A 5 -3.27 -32.68 5.02
C SER A 5 -3.02 -32.69 6.54
N ARG A 6 -2.93 -33.88 7.15
CA ARG A 6 -2.59 -34.02 8.57
C ARG A 6 -1.09 -33.90 8.80
N ASP A 7 -0.30 -34.60 7.97
CA ASP A 7 1.16 -34.57 8.08
C ASP A 7 1.70 -33.13 7.87
N PHE A 8 1.13 -32.38 6.93
CA PHE A 8 1.49 -30.97 6.73
C PHE A 8 1.07 -30.07 7.90
N GLY A 9 -0.09 -30.31 8.51
CA GLY A 9 -0.50 -29.60 9.72
C GLY A 9 0.45 -29.88 10.89
N MET A 10 0.81 -31.14 11.10
CA MET A 10 1.80 -31.52 12.12
C MET A 10 3.17 -30.91 11.86
N PHE A 11 3.60 -30.80 10.59
CA PHE A 11 4.84 -30.10 10.24
C PHE A 11 4.79 -28.63 10.67
N ILE A 12 3.70 -27.92 10.35
CA ILE A 12 3.51 -26.51 10.77
C ILE A 12 3.58 -26.39 12.29
N ASP A 13 2.83 -27.24 13.00
CA ASP A 13 2.77 -27.23 14.47
C ASP A 13 4.13 -27.55 15.10
N ASN A 14 4.82 -28.59 14.62
CA ASN A 14 6.12 -29.02 15.15
C ASN A 14 7.23 -27.99 14.90
N CYS A 15 7.17 -27.29 13.77
CA CYS A 15 8.11 -26.22 13.44
C CYS A 15 7.68 -24.87 14.05
N LYS A 16 6.57 -24.81 14.80
CA LYS A 16 6.01 -23.59 15.40
C LYS A 16 5.83 -22.46 14.38
N LEU A 17 5.40 -22.82 13.17
CA LEU A 17 5.17 -21.86 12.10
C LEU A 17 3.75 -21.32 12.13
N VAL A 18 3.60 -20.06 11.76
CA VAL A 18 2.31 -19.38 11.64
C VAL A 18 1.92 -19.28 10.17
N ASP A 19 0.73 -19.79 9.83
CA ASP A 19 0.10 -19.58 8.51
C ASP A 19 -0.67 -18.26 8.50
N LEU A 20 -0.08 -17.23 7.88
CA LEU A 20 -0.69 -15.90 7.78
C LEU A 20 -2.01 -15.93 7.00
N PRO A 21 -3.02 -15.13 7.39
CA PRO A 21 -4.26 -15.04 6.62
C PRO A 21 -4.00 -14.48 5.21
N LEU A 22 -4.71 -15.01 4.20
CA LEU A 22 -4.65 -14.50 2.83
C LEU A 22 -5.60 -13.32 2.66
N MET A 23 -5.06 -12.14 2.40
CA MET A 23 -5.81 -10.89 2.22
C MET A 23 -6.22 -10.68 0.76
N GLY A 24 -7.44 -10.16 0.56
CA GLY A 24 -8.00 -9.83 -0.77
C GLY A 24 -8.43 -11.01 -1.64
N LYS A 25 -8.09 -12.25 -1.26
CA LYS A 25 -8.41 -13.50 -1.97
C LYS A 25 -8.68 -14.63 -0.96
N ARG A 26 -9.33 -15.71 -1.41
CA ARG A 26 -9.60 -16.91 -0.58
C ARG A 26 -8.84 -18.16 -1.01
N PHE A 27 -8.37 -18.19 -2.26
CA PHE A 27 -7.75 -19.35 -2.89
C PHE A 27 -6.53 -18.89 -3.69
N THR A 28 -5.49 -19.71 -3.71
CA THR A 28 -4.28 -19.44 -4.52
C THR A 28 -4.28 -20.20 -5.83
N TRP A 29 -5.07 -21.28 -5.92
CA TRP A 29 -5.20 -22.11 -7.11
C TRP A 29 -6.66 -22.27 -7.53
N TYR A 30 -6.89 -22.24 -8.83
CA TYR A 30 -8.18 -22.38 -9.49
C TYR A 30 -8.09 -23.44 -10.57
N GLY A 31 -8.75 -24.57 -10.36
CA GLY A 31 -8.73 -25.70 -11.28
C GLY A 31 -10.02 -25.90 -12.08
N PRO A 32 -10.07 -27.02 -12.82
CA PRO A 32 -11.28 -27.49 -13.50
C PRO A 32 -12.46 -27.69 -12.54
N ASP A 33 -13.68 -27.75 -13.09
CA ASP A 33 -14.91 -28.07 -12.35
C ASP A 33 -15.17 -27.18 -11.13
N LYS A 34 -14.79 -25.90 -11.24
CA LYS A 34 -14.91 -24.91 -10.16
C LYS A 34 -14.12 -25.28 -8.89
N LYS A 35 -13.20 -26.24 -8.95
CA LYS A 35 -12.31 -26.60 -7.84
C LYS A 35 -11.38 -25.43 -7.53
N LYS A 36 -11.24 -25.12 -6.25
CA LYS A 36 -10.40 -24.02 -5.76
C LYS A 36 -9.73 -24.46 -4.47
N SER A 37 -8.46 -24.14 -4.35
CA SER A 37 -7.63 -24.55 -3.21
C SER A 37 -6.66 -23.44 -2.82
N ARG A 38 -6.27 -23.41 -1.56
CA ARG A 38 -5.15 -22.58 -1.07
C ARG A 38 -3.93 -23.48 -0.93
N LEU A 39 -3.11 -23.50 -1.98
CA LEU A 39 -1.92 -24.35 -2.09
C LEU A 39 -0.64 -23.60 -1.74
N ASP A 40 -0.60 -22.29 -1.99
CA ASP A 40 0.56 -21.42 -1.78
C ASP A 40 0.36 -20.62 -0.50
N ARG A 41 1.37 -20.64 0.37
CA ARG A 41 1.34 -20.00 1.70
C ARG A 41 2.74 -19.55 2.10
N PHE A 42 2.85 -18.38 2.70
CA PHE A 42 3.98 -18.00 3.53
C PHE A 42 3.71 -18.52 4.94
N LEU A 43 4.66 -19.32 5.42
CA LEU A 43 4.72 -19.77 6.80
C LEU A 43 5.86 -19.00 7.46
N VAL A 44 5.60 -18.37 8.59
CA VAL A 44 6.58 -17.52 9.28
C VAL A 44 6.77 -17.99 10.71
N GLU A 45 7.95 -17.75 11.27
CA GLU A 45 8.19 -17.92 12.70
C GLU A 45 7.43 -16.84 13.49
N GLU A 46 7.13 -17.11 14.75
CA GLU A 46 6.37 -16.17 15.60
C GLU A 46 7.17 -14.87 15.82
N GLU A 47 8.49 -14.96 15.93
CA GLU A 47 9.42 -13.85 16.10
C GLU A 47 9.34 -12.84 14.93
N TRP A 48 8.97 -13.29 13.72
CA TRP A 48 8.75 -12.37 12.59
C TRP A 48 7.56 -11.44 12.80
N LEU A 49 6.55 -11.89 13.54
CA LEU A 49 5.37 -11.08 13.84
C LEU A 49 5.71 -9.95 14.82
N GLU A 50 6.74 -10.13 15.64
CA GLU A 50 7.25 -9.09 16.55
C GLU A 50 8.20 -8.12 15.84
N LEU A 51 9.00 -8.60 14.88
CA LEU A 51 9.96 -7.78 14.14
C LEU A 51 9.31 -6.91 13.05
N PHE A 52 8.22 -7.39 12.45
CA PHE A 52 7.55 -6.73 11.34
C PHE A 52 6.09 -6.43 11.68
N ASP A 53 5.84 -5.22 12.21
CA ASP A 53 4.47 -4.76 12.46
C ASP A 53 3.60 -4.90 11.21
N ASP A 54 2.42 -5.48 11.38
CA ASP A 54 1.38 -5.61 10.36
C ASP A 54 1.85 -6.36 9.09
N ILE A 55 2.66 -7.41 9.24
CA ILE A 55 2.98 -8.29 8.11
C ILE A 55 1.74 -9.04 7.63
N GLN A 56 1.52 -9.04 6.32
CA GLN A 56 0.34 -9.59 5.67
C GLN A 56 0.72 -10.37 4.42
N GLN A 57 -0.02 -11.45 4.16
CA GLN A 57 0.03 -12.16 2.90
C GLN A 57 -1.13 -11.69 2.00
N GLN A 58 -0.81 -11.01 0.90
CA GLN A 58 -1.81 -10.50 -0.04
C GLN A 58 -1.90 -11.36 -1.30
N GLY A 59 -3.11 -11.72 -1.70
CA GLY A 59 -3.36 -12.37 -2.99
C GLY A 59 -3.46 -11.35 -4.13
N LEU A 60 -2.61 -11.50 -5.14
CA LEU A 60 -2.57 -10.60 -6.29
C LEU A 60 -3.59 -10.99 -7.38
N LYS A 61 -3.68 -10.17 -8.43
CA LYS A 61 -4.58 -10.40 -9.56
C LYS A 61 -4.12 -11.65 -10.32
N ARG A 62 -5.08 -12.53 -10.64
CA ARG A 62 -4.84 -13.69 -11.50
C ARG A 62 -4.52 -13.23 -12.93
N THR A 63 -3.50 -13.83 -13.51
CA THR A 63 -3.14 -13.67 -14.93
C THR A 63 -3.62 -14.90 -15.72
N VAL A 64 -2.78 -15.47 -16.58
CA VAL A 64 -3.10 -16.66 -17.40
C VAL A 64 -2.91 -17.98 -16.65
N SER A 65 -2.23 -17.97 -15.50
CA SER A 65 -2.01 -19.17 -14.69
C SER A 65 -3.25 -19.56 -13.88
N ASN A 66 -3.38 -20.85 -13.62
CA ASN A 66 -4.34 -21.38 -12.64
C ASN A 66 -3.96 -20.98 -11.19
N ASN A 67 -2.69 -20.62 -10.97
CA ASN A 67 -2.23 -20.02 -9.72
C ASN A 67 -2.38 -18.49 -9.74
N ILE A 68 -2.65 -17.91 -8.58
CA ILE A 68 -2.45 -16.48 -8.34
C ILE A 68 -1.13 -16.25 -7.59
N PRO A 69 -0.40 -15.19 -7.91
CA PRO A 69 0.73 -14.79 -7.09
C PRO A 69 0.26 -14.36 -5.69
N ILE A 70 1.03 -14.71 -4.67
CA ILE A 70 0.90 -14.19 -3.31
C ILE A 70 2.12 -13.31 -2.98
N LEU A 71 1.89 -12.25 -2.22
CA LEU A 71 2.90 -11.29 -1.83
C LEU A 71 2.94 -11.19 -0.30
N LEU A 72 4.11 -11.36 0.30
CA LEU A 72 4.36 -11.01 1.68
C LEU A 72 4.71 -9.52 1.74
N THR A 73 3.93 -8.74 2.48
CA THR A 73 4.08 -7.28 2.53
C THR A 73 3.67 -6.74 3.90
N LYS A 74 4.01 -5.47 4.17
CA LYS A 74 3.46 -4.76 5.32
C LYS A 74 2.09 -4.21 4.95
N GLY A 75 1.11 -4.32 5.85
CA GLY A 75 -0.20 -3.72 5.68
C GLY A 75 -0.05 -2.24 5.40
N SER A 76 -0.62 -1.82 4.27
CA SER A 76 -0.66 -0.42 3.90
C SER A 76 -1.97 0.16 4.39
N VAL A 77 -1.90 1.04 5.38
CA VAL A 77 -3.02 1.91 5.69
C VAL A 77 -3.11 2.95 4.57
N ASP A 78 -4.11 2.81 3.70
CA ASP A 78 -4.42 3.84 2.71
C ASP A 78 -5.06 5.04 3.43
N TRP A 79 -4.23 6.01 3.81
CA TRP A 79 -4.67 7.30 4.37
C TRP A 79 -5.29 8.23 3.30
N GLY A 80 -5.53 7.74 2.09
CA GLY A 80 -6.03 8.52 0.95
C GLY A 80 -4.90 9.16 0.13
N PRO A 81 -5.24 10.08 -0.79
CA PRO A 81 -4.28 10.71 -1.67
C PRO A 81 -3.11 11.33 -0.89
N LYS A 82 -1.88 11.00 -1.28
CA LYS A 82 -0.66 11.53 -0.66
C LYS A 82 -0.78 13.06 -0.52
N PRO A 83 -0.67 13.62 0.69
CA PRO A 83 -0.80 15.05 0.88
C PRO A 83 0.31 15.77 0.10
N PHE A 84 0.01 16.98 -0.36
CA PHE A 84 1.02 17.83 -0.97
C PHE A 84 2.03 18.23 0.11
N LYS A 85 3.32 17.99 -0.16
CA LYS A 85 4.41 18.40 0.70
C LYS A 85 5.12 19.60 0.06
N PHE A 86 5.26 20.67 0.81
CA PHE A 86 6.16 21.76 0.47
C PHE A 86 7.55 21.41 0.97
N PHE A 87 8.58 21.56 0.14
CA PHE A 87 9.97 21.30 0.54
C PHE A 87 10.69 22.61 0.83
N ASN A 88 11.30 22.73 2.02
CA ASN A 88 12.04 23.94 2.38
C ASN A 88 13.17 24.26 1.39
N ALA A 89 13.76 23.25 0.76
CA ALA A 89 14.77 23.42 -0.30
C ALA A 89 14.27 24.25 -1.50
N TRP A 90 12.95 24.33 -1.72
CA TRP A 90 12.40 25.18 -2.77
C TRP A 90 12.67 26.67 -2.52
N PHE A 91 12.83 27.12 -1.27
CA PHE A 91 13.22 28.49 -0.97
C PHE A 91 14.62 28.86 -1.47
N SER A 92 15.48 27.86 -1.70
CA SER A 92 16.81 28.09 -2.29
C SER A 92 16.72 28.44 -3.78
N ASN A 93 15.62 28.12 -4.45
CA ASN A 93 15.35 28.58 -5.80
C ASN A 93 14.64 29.93 -5.77
N LYS A 94 15.26 30.96 -6.37
CA LYS A 94 14.76 32.35 -6.39
C LYS A 94 13.36 32.49 -7.02
N GLU A 95 12.92 31.53 -7.84
CA GLU A 95 11.60 31.53 -8.47
C GLU A 95 10.47 31.09 -7.54
N CYS A 96 10.76 30.25 -6.53
CA CYS A 96 9.71 29.76 -5.64
C CYS A 96 9.11 30.85 -4.74
N PRO A 97 9.91 31.71 -4.07
CA PRO A 97 9.37 32.84 -3.30
C PRO A 97 8.58 33.82 -4.16
N SER A 98 9.06 34.12 -5.37
CA SER A 98 8.40 35.08 -6.27
C SER A 98 7.08 34.54 -6.82
N LEU A 99 7.05 33.27 -7.24
CA LEU A 99 5.82 32.57 -7.62
C LEU A 99 4.82 32.53 -6.47
N SER A 100 5.29 32.19 -5.26
CA SER A 100 4.42 32.09 -4.09
C SER A 100 3.78 33.42 -3.73
N ARG A 101 4.56 34.51 -3.77
CA ARG A 101 4.08 35.88 -3.52
C ARG A 101 3.07 36.32 -4.58
N LYS A 102 3.39 36.13 -5.86
CA LYS A 102 2.50 36.46 -6.97
C LYS A 102 1.13 35.79 -6.82
N GLU A 103 1.11 34.48 -6.62
CA GLU A 103 -0.13 33.71 -6.48
C GLU A 103 -0.93 34.08 -5.22
N TRP A 104 -0.24 34.47 -4.15
CA TRP A 104 -0.85 34.89 -2.89
C TRP A 104 -1.53 36.26 -2.98
N ASP A 105 -0.89 37.20 -3.66
CA ASP A 105 -1.30 38.60 -3.78
C ASP A 105 -2.38 38.78 -4.84
N GLU A 106 -2.35 38.04 -5.95
CA GLU A 106 -3.42 38.04 -6.98
C GLU A 106 -4.81 37.67 -6.41
N MET A 107 -4.85 36.98 -5.26
CA MET A 107 -6.09 36.55 -4.60
C MET A 107 -6.56 37.50 -3.49
N SER A 108 -5.86 38.61 -3.23
CA SER A 108 -6.20 39.59 -2.20
C SER A 108 -7.44 40.43 -2.52
N GLY A 109 -7.84 40.54 -3.80
CA GLY A 109 -9.03 41.28 -4.24
C GLY A 109 -10.38 40.59 -4.02
N ARG A 110 -10.40 39.29 -3.69
CA ARG A 110 -11.61 38.56 -3.27
C ARG A 110 -11.41 38.20 -1.80
N LYS A 111 -12.44 38.33 -0.96
CA LYS A 111 -12.47 37.85 0.45
C LYS A 111 -12.33 36.32 0.49
N GLY A 112 -11.18 35.81 0.05
CA GLY A 112 -10.90 34.42 -0.20
C GLY A 112 -10.47 33.74 1.09
N ARG A 113 -11.23 32.74 1.51
CA ARG A 113 -10.87 31.81 2.59
C ARG A 113 -9.44 31.31 2.34
N ILE A 114 -8.60 31.27 3.37
CA ILE A 114 -7.19 30.83 3.31
C ILE A 114 -7.03 29.49 2.56
N SER A 115 -7.99 28.58 2.72
CA SER A 115 -8.04 27.29 2.02
C SER A 115 -8.05 27.42 0.49
N GLY A 116 -8.72 28.43 -0.06
CA GLY A 116 -8.74 28.73 -1.50
C GLY A 116 -7.37 29.21 -2.00
N LYS A 117 -6.70 30.08 -1.22
CA LYS A 117 -5.35 30.55 -1.51
C LYS A 117 -4.34 29.40 -1.52
N LEU A 118 -4.35 28.57 -0.47
CA LEU A 118 -3.49 27.40 -0.37
C LEU A 118 -3.71 26.40 -1.51
N ARG A 119 -4.97 26.22 -1.96
CA ARG A 119 -5.28 25.33 -3.08
C ARG A 119 -4.72 25.85 -4.42
N LYS A 120 -4.83 27.15 -4.70
CA LYS A 120 -4.26 27.76 -5.92
C LYS A 120 -2.73 27.72 -5.88
N LEU A 121 -2.13 28.09 -4.75
CA LEU A 121 -0.69 28.04 -4.53
C LEU A 121 -0.14 26.60 -4.71
N LYS A 122 -0.81 25.60 -4.14
CA LYS A 122 -0.50 24.18 -4.37
C LYS A 122 -0.53 23.84 -5.87
N GLY A 123 -1.50 24.34 -6.63
CA GLY A 123 -1.59 24.13 -8.08
C GLY A 123 -0.42 24.74 -8.84
N ALA A 124 -0.06 25.98 -8.53
CA ALA A 124 1.07 26.67 -9.15
C ALA A 124 2.42 25.99 -8.84
N LEU A 125 2.66 25.66 -7.57
CA LEU A 125 3.88 24.97 -7.15
C LEU A 125 4.01 23.57 -7.78
N ARG A 126 2.89 22.85 -7.98
CA ARG A 126 2.90 21.56 -8.69
C ARG A 126 3.27 21.69 -10.16
N LYS A 127 2.85 22.78 -10.84
CA LYS A 127 3.21 23.04 -12.24
C LYS A 127 4.64 23.54 -12.40
N TRP A 128 5.16 24.23 -11.39
CA TRP A 128 6.53 24.73 -11.39
C TRP A 128 7.55 23.61 -11.13
N ASN A 129 7.23 22.65 -10.25
CA ASN A 129 8.13 21.55 -9.89
C ASN A 129 7.86 20.23 -10.65
N GLY A 130 6.81 20.15 -11.47
CA GLY A 130 6.41 18.94 -12.19
C GLY A 130 6.54 19.15 -13.68
#